data_AF-A0A4Y2UUI7-F1
#
_entry.id   AF-A0A4Y2UUI7-F1
#
_cell.length_a   1.000
_cell.length_b   1.000
_cell.length_c   1.000
_cell.angle_alpha   90.00
_cell.angle_beta   90.00
_cell.angle_gamma   90.00
#
_symmetry.space_group_name_H-M   'P 1'
#
loop_
_entity.id
_entity.type
_entity.pdbx_description
1 polymer ?
#
loop_
_entity_poly.entity_id
_entity_poly.type
_entity_poly.pdbx_seq_one_letter_code
_entity_poly.pdbx_strand_id
1 'polypeptide(L)'
;MSLNGCVSVISIDTGKILDLEVMTQYCKMCEMNIKCDHECSNYKGSSGNMESDGAFRIFERSVMKQELQYTEYYGDGDSNAFLKVKDIYGGTQLQSSNV
;
A
#
# COMPACT_ATOMS: atom_id res chain seq x y z
N MET A 1 17.04 -7.95 1.92
CA MET A 1 15.66 -7.45 2.05
C MET A 1 15.60 -6.06 1.43
N SER A 2 14.51 -5.73 0.72
CA SER A 2 14.37 -4.41 0.10
C SER A 2 14.18 -3.33 1.17
N LEU A 3 14.70 -2.13 0.93
CA LEU A 3 14.46 -0.97 1.79
C LEU A 3 13.39 -0.02 1.23
N ASN A 4 12.91 -0.31 0.02
CA ASN A 4 11.89 0.49 -0.66
C ASN A 4 10.77 -0.42 -1.14
N GLY A 5 9.54 0.06 -1.02
CA GLY A 5 8.32 -0.59 -1.49
C GLY A 5 7.45 0.43 -2.23
N CYS A 6 6.73 -0.06 -3.24
CA CYS A 6 5.76 0.73 -3.99
C CYS A 6 4.52 -0.12 -4.19
N VAL A 7 3.36 0.37 -3.75
CA VAL A 7 2.08 -0.30 -3.92
C VAL A 7 1.17 0.62 -4.73
N SER A 8 0.48 0.08 -5.72
CA SER A 8 -0.45 0.83 -6.56
C SER A 8 -1.78 0.11 -6.66
N VAL A 9 -2.87 0.87 -6.66
CA VAL A 9 -4.19 0.35 -7.05
C VAL A 9 -4.47 0.79 -8.48
N ILE A 10 -4.90 -0.17 -9.30
CA ILE A 10 -5.19 0.03 -10.73
C ILE A 10 -6.64 -0.34 -10.97
N SER A 11 -7.38 0.53 -11.67
CA SER A 11 -8.73 0.22 -12.16
C SER A 11 -8.62 -0.83 -13.26
N ILE A 12 -9.35 -1.93 -13.11
CA ILE A 12 -9.38 -3.02 -14.11
C ILE A 12 -10.05 -2.55 -15.40
N ASP A 13 -11.16 -1.81 -15.28
CA ASP A 13 -11.93 -1.34 -16.45
C ASP A 13 -11.13 -0.39 -17.34
N THR A 14 -10.29 0.45 -16.73
CA THR A 14 -9.60 1.53 -17.45
C THR A 14 -8.10 1.31 -17.61
N GLY A 15 -7.52 0.39 -16.85
CA GLY A 15 -6.06 0.21 -16.75
C GLY A 15 -5.32 1.39 -16.12
N LYS A 16 -6.03 2.36 -15.52
CA LYS A 16 -5.44 3.57 -14.93
C LYS A 16 -5.10 3.37 -13.46
N ILE A 17 -4.01 3.99 -13.03
CA ILE A 17 -3.62 4.05 -11.61
C ILE A 17 -4.60 4.98 -10.88
N LEU A 18 -5.20 4.47 -9.81
CA LEU A 18 -6.12 5.22 -8.94
C LEU A 18 -5.39 5.85 -7.75
N ASP A 19 -4.44 5.11 -7.17
CA ASP A 19 -3.62 5.61 -6.06
C ASP A 19 -2.30 4.83 -5.96
N LEU A 20 -1.32 5.42 -5.30
CA LEU A 20 0.01 4.85 -5.12
C LEU A 20 0.59 5.22 -3.74
N GLU A 21 1.22 4.24 -3.09
CA GLU A 21 1.92 4.39 -1.82
C GLU A 21 3.39 4.00 -1.99
N VAL A 22 4.27 4.97 -1.80
CA VAL A 22 5.72 4.73 -1.75
C VAL A 22 6.14 4.63 -0.30
N MET A 23 6.80 3.53 0.06
CA MET A 23 7.36 3.29 1.38
C MET A 23 8.86 3.16 1.28
N THR A 24 9.57 3.81 2.19
CA THR A 24 11.01 3.73 2.27
C THR A 24 11.47 3.64 3.72
N GLN A 25 12.49 2.81 3.94
CA GLN A 25 13.28 2.71 5.16
C GLN A 25 14.69 3.27 4.97
N TYR A 26 14.94 3.90 3.83
CA TYR A 26 16.26 4.24 3.36
C TYR A 26 16.35 5.73 3.03
N CYS A 27 17.44 6.33 3.48
CA CYS A 27 17.82 7.67 3.06
C CYS A 27 19.30 7.68 2.71
N LYS A 28 19.62 8.10 1.47
CA LYS A 28 21.00 8.18 0.98
C LYS A 28 21.88 9.09 1.82
N MET A 29 21.29 10.17 2.32
CA MET A 29 21.99 11.17 3.13
C MET A 29 22.34 10.60 4.52
N CYS A 30 21.38 9.91 5.14
CA CYS A 30 21.57 9.14 6.37
C CYS A 30 22.64 8.03 6.17
N GLU A 31 22.67 7.31 5.03
CA GLU A 31 23.72 6.33 4.69
C GLU A 31 25.12 6.95 4.62
N MET A 32 25.22 8.19 4.11
CA MET A 32 26.47 8.94 3.99
C MET A 32 26.90 9.63 5.30
N ASN A 33 26.20 9.40 6.42
CA ASN A 33 26.40 10.07 7.70
C ASN A 33 26.26 11.60 7.64
N ILE A 34 25.48 12.10 6.68
CA ILE A 34 25.18 13.52 6.58
C ILE A 34 23.90 13.79 7.40
N LYS A 35 23.96 14.82 8.25
CA LYS A 35 22.83 15.19 9.12
C LYS A 35 21.63 15.60 8.27
N CYS A 36 20.49 14.99 8.55
CA CYS A 36 19.21 15.26 7.89
C CYS A 36 18.26 15.96 8.87
N ASP A 37 17.53 16.97 8.39
CA ASP A 37 16.48 17.67 9.17
C ASP A 37 15.07 17.29 8.68
N HIS A 38 14.92 16.07 8.14
CA HIS A 38 13.66 15.53 7.63
C HIS A 38 13.45 14.09 8.11
N GLU A 39 12.23 13.57 7.96
CA GLU A 39 11.91 12.18 8.23
C GLU A 39 12.59 11.26 7.18
N CYS A 40 13.71 10.62 7.55
CA CYS A 40 14.51 9.74 6.66
C CYS A 40 13.75 8.46 6.20
N SER A 41 12.57 8.15 6.76
CA SER A 41 11.80 6.93 6.48
C SER A 41 10.33 7.16 6.81
N ASN A 42 9.43 6.78 5.90
CA ASN A 42 7.98 6.84 6.12
C ASN A 42 7.37 5.45 6.41
N TYR A 43 8.22 4.42 6.64
CA TYR A 43 7.78 3.07 6.90
C TYR A 43 8.59 2.41 8.02
N LYS A 44 7.88 1.79 8.96
CA LYS A 44 8.47 1.06 10.10
C LYS A 44 7.85 -0.34 10.07
N GLY A 45 8.66 -1.36 9.80
CA GLY A 45 8.17 -2.73 9.61
C GLY A 45 9.17 -3.62 8.89
N SER A 46 8.79 -4.85 8.54
CA SER A 46 9.61 -5.71 7.69
C SER A 46 9.36 -5.39 6.22
N SER A 47 10.37 -5.61 5.37
CA SER A 47 10.19 -5.43 3.93
C SER A 47 9.09 -6.32 3.33
N GLY A 48 8.86 -7.51 3.92
CA GLY A 48 7.80 -8.43 3.51
C GLY A 48 6.39 -7.91 3.81
N ASN A 49 6.23 -7.00 4.76
CA ASN A 49 4.93 -6.44 5.10
C ASN A 49 4.58 -5.18 4.29
N MET A 50 5.55 -4.58 3.57
CA MET A 50 5.36 -3.34 2.82
C MET A 50 4.18 -3.44 1.86
N GLU A 51 3.99 -4.57 1.19
CA GLU A 51 2.83 -4.76 0.30
C GLU A 51 1.51 -4.65 1.06
N SER A 52 1.35 -5.45 2.11
CA SER A 52 0.13 -5.50 2.92
C SER A 52 -0.18 -4.17 3.64
N ASP A 53 0.85 -3.47 4.13
CA ASP A 53 0.70 -2.18 4.80
C ASP A 53 0.43 -1.06 3.79
N GLY A 54 1.04 -1.10 2.61
CA GLY A 54 0.75 -0.15 1.54
C GLY A 54 -0.67 -0.30 1.02
N ALA A 55 -1.12 -1.54 0.83
CA ALA A 55 -2.51 -1.83 0.49
C ALA A 55 -3.47 -1.25 1.53
N PHE A 56 -3.22 -1.49 2.82
CA PHE A 56 -4.01 -0.91 3.90
C PHE A 56 -4.06 0.63 3.82
N ARG A 57 -2.92 1.31 3.71
CA ARG A 57 -2.84 2.79 3.63
C ARG A 57 -3.62 3.35 2.43
N ILE A 58 -3.59 2.68 1.29
CA ILE A 58 -4.33 3.11 0.09
C ILE A 58 -5.83 2.93 0.29
N PHE A 59 -6.26 1.78 0.82
CA PHE A 59 -7.68 1.52 1.05
C PHE A 59 -8.25 2.40 2.17
N GLU A 60 -7.48 2.69 3.22
CA GLU A 60 -7.91 3.54 4.33
C GLU A 60 -8.23 4.96 3.85
N ARG A 61 -7.42 5.51 2.95
CA ARG A 61 -7.58 6.88 2.44
C ARG A 61 -8.44 7.00 1.19
N SER A 62 -8.86 5.89 0.58
CA SER A 62 -9.52 5.87 -0.74
C SER A 62 -10.78 6.74 -0.77
N VAL A 63 -11.66 6.59 0.22
CA VAL A 63 -12.93 7.31 0.30
C VAL A 63 -12.69 8.81 0.48
N MET A 64 -11.76 9.18 1.37
CA MET A 64 -11.47 10.59 1.66
C MET A 64 -10.71 11.28 0.53
N LYS A 65 -9.80 10.57 -0.14
CA LYS A 65 -8.89 11.15 -1.14
C LYS A 65 -9.46 11.09 -2.56
N GLN A 66 -10.22 10.05 -2.89
CA GLN A 66 -10.69 9.76 -4.25
C GLN A 66 -12.21 9.59 -4.35
N GLU A 67 -12.94 9.62 -3.24
CA GLU A 67 -14.39 9.35 -3.21
C GLU A 67 -14.76 7.97 -3.78
N LEU A 68 -13.85 7.00 -3.64
CA LEU A 68 -13.99 5.64 -4.15
C LEU A 68 -13.92 4.60 -3.02
N GLN A 69 -14.73 3.55 -3.14
CA GLN A 69 -14.56 2.30 -2.42
C GLN A 69 -14.10 1.24 -3.41
N TYR A 70 -12.97 0.61 -3.14
CA TYR A 70 -12.54 -0.57 -3.89
C TYR A 70 -13.34 -1.75 -3.39
N THR A 71 -13.97 -2.53 -4.26
CA THR A 71 -14.88 -3.63 -3.86
C THR A 71 -14.34 -5.01 -4.18
N GLU A 72 -13.41 -5.08 -5.12
CA GLU A 72 -12.80 -6.31 -5.61
C GLU A 72 -11.29 -6.24 -5.45
N TYR A 73 -10.69 -7.33 -4.98
CA TYR A 73 -9.26 -7.48 -4.78
C TYR A 73 -8.71 -8.56 -5.69
N TYR A 74 -7.68 -8.21 -6.47
CA TYR A 74 -6.96 -9.12 -7.36
C TYR A 74 -5.49 -9.07 -6.99
N GLY A 75 -4.98 -10.16 -6.44
CA GLY A 75 -3.60 -10.28 -5.97
C GLY A 75 -2.96 -11.59 -6.37
N ASP A 76 -1.68 -11.76 -6.04
CA ASP A 76 -0.86 -12.90 -6.42
C ASP A 76 -1.09 -14.18 -5.59
N GLY A 77 -2.03 -14.12 -4.64
CA GLY A 77 -2.42 -15.22 -3.77
C GLY A 77 -1.84 -15.17 -2.36
N ASP A 78 -0.93 -14.23 -2.05
CA ASP A 78 -0.56 -14.00 -0.64
C ASP A 78 -1.72 -13.30 0.09
N SER A 79 -2.32 -14.01 1.04
CA SER A 79 -3.56 -13.58 1.70
C SER A 79 -3.34 -12.42 2.68
N ASN A 80 -2.08 -12.09 3.02
CA ASN A 80 -1.76 -11.07 4.02
C ASN A 80 -2.31 -9.68 3.70
N ALA A 81 -2.20 -9.25 2.44
CA ALA A 81 -2.73 -7.95 2.01
C ALA A 81 -4.26 -7.95 2.03
N PHE A 82 -4.90 -8.96 1.43
CA PHE A 82 -6.35 -9.11 1.43
C PHE A 82 -6.94 -9.12 2.85
N LEU A 83 -6.35 -9.89 3.77
CA LEU A 83 -6.81 -9.98 5.15
C LEU A 83 -6.78 -8.64 5.90
N LYS A 84 -5.87 -7.73 5.54
CA LYS A 84 -5.81 -6.38 6.14
C LYS A 84 -6.87 -5.43 5.59
N VAL A 85 -7.31 -5.62 4.35
CA VAL A 85 -8.24 -4.69 3.69
C VAL A 85 -9.68 -5.17 3.61
N LYS A 86 -9.95 -6.47 3.82
CA LYS A 86 -11.28 -7.08 3.59
C LYS A 86 -12.45 -6.41 4.31
N ASP A 87 -12.22 -5.85 5.50
CA ASP A 87 -13.26 -5.27 6.35
C ASP A 87 -13.18 -3.73 6.45
N ILE A 88 -12.34 -3.09 5.63
CA ILE A 88 -11.96 -1.68 5.82
C ILE A 88 -13.11 -0.68 5.63
N TYR A 89 -14.13 -1.03 4.85
CA TYR A 89 -15.27 -0.15 4.57
C TYR A 89 -16.49 -0.40 5.46
N GLY A 90 -16.41 -1.28 6.47
CA GLY A 90 -17.42 -1.50 7.51
C GLY A 90 -18.76 -2.14 7.07
N GLY A 91 -19.23 -1.88 5.85
CA GLY A 91 -20.49 -2.40 5.28
C GLY A 91 -20.34 -3.21 3.99
N THR A 92 -19.19 -3.11 3.33
CA THR A 92 -18.88 -3.86 2.10
C THR A 92 -17.65 -4.71 2.35
N GLN A 93 -17.81 -6.03 2.33
CA GLN A 93 -16.67 -6.94 2.36
C GLN A 93 -16.04 -7.02 0.98
N LEU A 94 -14.72 -6.87 0.90
CA LEU A 94 -14.01 -7.09 -0.35
C LEU A 94 -14.17 -8.54 -0.80
N GLN A 95 -14.47 -8.71 -2.08
CA GLN A 95 -14.41 -10.03 -2.69
C GLN A 95 -13.01 -10.23 -3.27
N SER A 96 -12.39 -11.36 -2.91
CA SER A 96 -11.14 -11.79 -3.55
C SER A 96 -11.49 -12.68 -4.73
N SER A 97 -10.97 -12.33 -5.90
CA SER A 97 -11.02 -13.19 -7.07
C SER A 97 -9.60 -13.64 -7.40
N ASN A 98 -9.38 -14.94 -7.47
CA ASN A 98 -8.12 -15.49 -7.94
C ASN A 98 -8.06 -15.34 -9.46
N VAL A 99 -6.95 -14.82 -9.98
CA VAL A 99 -6.63 -14.88 -11.41
C VAL A 99 -6.05 -16.25 -11.72
#